data_AF-A0A1H8Y7I5-F1
#
_entry.id   AF-A0A1H8Y7I5-F1
#
_cell.length_a   1.000
_cell.length_b   1.000
_cell.length_c   1.000
_cell.angle_alpha   90.00
_cell.angle_beta   90.00
_cell.angle_gamma   90.00
#
_symmetry.space_group_name_H-M   'P 1'
#
loop_
_entity.id
_entity.type
_entity.pdbx_description
1 polymer ?
#
loop_
_entity_poly.entity_id
_entity_poly.type
_entity_poly.pdbx_seq_one_letter_code
_entity_poly.pdbx_strand_id
1 'polypeptide(L)' 'MIMDIIKQGSRARALGRPRDACNYPLDSRERRAWYEGYDGSTWDFAERVTHPAVASRSRTTRDAAANPTSI' A
#
# COMPACT_ATOMS: atom_id res chain seq x y z
N MET A 1 -6.70 18.18 -9.53
CA MET A 1 -5.26 18.37 -9.23
C MET A 1 -4.48 17.16 -9.76
N ILE A 2 -3.17 17.22 -10.05
CA ILE A 2 -2.44 16.05 -10.59
C ILE A 2 -2.49 14.82 -9.69
N MET A 3 -2.51 15.03 -8.37
CA MET A 3 -2.67 13.97 -7.39
C MET A 3 -3.96 13.15 -7.59
N ASP A 4 -5.05 13.79 -8.02
CA ASP A 4 -6.32 13.10 -8.26
C ASP A 4 -6.22 12.17 -9.47
N ILE A 5 -5.40 12.55 -10.45
CA ILE A 5 -5.19 11.81 -11.70
C ILE A 5 -4.34 10.57 -11.45
N ILE A 6 -3.30 10.71 -10.62
CA ILE A 6 -2.52 9.59 -10.10
C ILE A 6 -3.44 8.59 -9.37
N LYS A 7 -4.29 9.07 -8.45
CA LYS A 7 -5.26 8.23 -7.72
C LYS A 7 -6.29 7.57 -8.64
N GLN A 8 -6.61 8.17 -9.79
CA GLN A 8 -7.48 7.54 -10.79
C GLN A 8 -6.77 6.40 -11.51
N GLY A 9 -5.49 6.58 -11.88
CA GLY A 9 -4.68 5.52 -12.49
C GLY A 9 -4.50 4.30 -11.59
N SER A 10 -4.21 4.52 -10.31
CA SER A 10 -4.06 3.42 -9.33
C SER A 10 -5.36 2.66 -9.12
N ARG A 11 -6.49 3.36 -9.04
CA ARG A 11 -7.82 2.73 -8.95
C ARG A 11 -8.17 1.95 -10.21
N ALA A 12 -7.81 2.44 -11.39
CA ALA A 12 -8.05 1.71 -12.63
C ALA A 12 -7.35 0.33 -12.60
N ARG A 13 -6.08 0.27 -12.17
CA ARG A 13 -5.38 -1.01 -11.95
C ARG A 13 -6.05 -1.89 -10.89
N ALA A 14 -6.42 -1.31 -9.73
CA ALA A 14 -7.06 -2.06 -8.65
C ALA A 14 -8.41 -2.66 -9.06
N LEU A 15 -9.12 -1.99 -9.98
CA LEU A 15 -10.38 -2.48 -10.57
C LEU A 15 -10.18 -3.43 -11.76
N GLY A 16 -8.93 -3.72 -12.15
CA GLY A 16 -8.62 -4.55 -13.32
C GLY A 16 -8.92 -3.88 -14.65
N ARG A 17 -9.07 -2.55 -14.69
CA ARG A 17 -9.24 -1.82 -15.95
C ARG A 17 -7.91 -1.81 -16.71
N PRO A 18 -7.96 -1.88 -18.05
CA PRO A 18 -6.76 -1.86 -18.88
C PRO A 18 -6.16 -0.44 -18.98
N ARG A 19 -4.87 -0.38 -19.35
CA ARG A 19 -4.05 0.85 -19.41
C ARG A 19 -4.50 1.85 -20.48
N ASP A 20 -5.23 1.38 -21.48
CA ASP A 20 -5.86 2.16 -22.55
C ASP A 20 -7.13 2.91 -22.11
N ALA A 21 -7.68 2.62 -20.92
CA ALA A 21 -8.80 3.37 -20.33
C ALA A 21 -8.46 4.83 -19.94
N CYS A 22 -7.22 5.26 -20.21
CA CYS A 22 -6.75 6.61 -19.99
C CYS A 22 -7.34 7.58 -21.03
N ASN A 23 -8.28 8.43 -20.61
CA ASN A 23 -8.95 9.42 -21.47
C ASN A 23 -8.17 10.74 -21.66
N TYR A 24 -6.94 10.84 -21.16
CA TYR A 24 -6.14 12.06 -21.25
C TYR A 24 -5.39 12.18 -22.59
N PRO A 25 -5.23 13.40 -23.14
CA PRO A 25 -4.50 13.62 -24.41
C PRO A 25 -3.07 13.08 -24.35
N LEU A 26 -2.52 12.64 -25.50
CA LEU A 26 -1.24 11.91 -25.56
C LEU A 26 -0.07 12.64 -24.88
N ASP A 27 0.08 13.94 -25.15
CA ASP A 27 1.20 14.76 -24.66
C ASP A 27 0.92 15.47 -23.34
N SER A 28 -0.22 15.18 -22.72
CA SER A 28 -0.66 15.89 -21.55
C SER A 28 0.09 15.42 -20.29
N ARG A 29 0.34 16.37 -19.39
CA ARG A 29 0.92 16.11 -18.07
C ARG A 29 0.04 15.14 -17.26
N GLU A 30 -1.26 15.23 -17.47
CA GLU A 30 -2.28 14.38 -16.85
C GLU A 30 -2.13 12.91 -17.28
N ARG A 31 -1.86 12.65 -18.56
CA ARG A 31 -1.64 11.28 -19.05
C ARG A 31 -0.44 10.61 -18.40
N ARG A 32 0.67 11.34 -18.28
CA ARG A 32 1.87 10.86 -17.58
C ARG A 32 1.57 10.55 -16.11
N ALA A 33 0.87 11.45 -15.42
CA ALA A 33 0.45 11.25 -14.03
C ALA A 33 -0.51 10.06 -13.85
N TRP A 34 -1.43 9.83 -14.79
CA TRP A 34 -2.34 8.69 -14.75
C TRP A 34 -1.56 7.37 -14.89
N TYR A 35 -0.62 7.31 -15.84
CA TYR A 35 0.24 6.13 -16.02
C TYR A 35 1.14 5.86 -14.83
N GLU A 36 1.66 6.91 -14.20
CA GLU A 36 2.45 6.80 -12.98
C GLU A 36 1.65 6.14 -11.85
N GLY A 37 0.39 6.54 -11.67
CA GLY A 37 -0.52 5.89 -10.72
C GLY A 37 -0.90 4.45 -11.09
N TYR A 38 -1.09 4.17 -12.39
CA TYR A 38 -1.45 2.85 -12.90
C TYR A 38 -0.29 1.84 -12.77
N ASP A 39 0.92 2.24 -13.14
CA ASP A 39 2.13 1.41 -13.09
C ASP A 39 2.55 1.10 -11.64
N GLY A 40 2.20 1.98 -10.70
CA GLY A 40 2.53 1.83 -9.29
C GLY A 40 3.99 2.15 -8.97
N SER A 41 4.75 2.63 -9.96
CA SER A 41 6.19 2.92 -9.87
C SER A 41 6.56 4.04 -8.87
N THR A 42 5.59 4.76 -8.30
CA THR A 42 5.87 5.82 -7.31
C THR A 42 5.02 5.75 -6.03
N TRP A 43 4.12 4.77 -5.88
CA TRP A 43 3.15 4.74 -4.78
C TRP A 43 2.97 3.38 -4.12
N ASP A 44 4.03 2.57 -4.07
CA ASP A 44 4.10 1.45 -3.14
C ASP A 44 4.18 2.01 -1.70
N PHE A 45 3.05 2.51 -1.19
CA PHE A 45 2.78 2.60 0.25
C PHE A 45 2.66 1.19 0.88
N ALA A 46 3.00 0.13 0.13
CA ALA A 46 3.16 -1.21 0.64
C ALA A 46 4.54 -1.42 1.30
N GLU A 47 5.26 -0.33 1.61
CA GLU A 47 5.76 -0.23 2.98
C GLU A 47 4.55 -0.17 3.92
N ARG A 48 3.89 -1.32 4.10
CA ARG A 48 3.05 -1.60 5.26
C ARG A 48 3.99 -1.47 6.44
N VAL A 49 4.22 -0.24 6.89
CA VAL A 49 4.86 0.03 8.16
C VAL A 49 3.92 -0.63 9.15
N THR A 50 4.33 -1.82 9.60
CA THR A 50 3.57 -2.58 10.56
C THR A 50 3.40 -1.66 11.76
N HIS A 51 2.17 -1.26 12.04
CA HIS A 51 1.88 -0.32 13.11
C HIS A 51 2.55 -0.85 14.39
N PRO A 52 3.37 -0.05 15.10
CA PRO A 52 4.20 -0.54 16.20
C PRO A 52 3.41 -1.22 17.33
N ALA A 53 2.10 -0.94 17.44
CA ALA A 53 1.21 -1.63 18.37
C ALA A 53 0.93 -3.11 18.05
N VAL A 54 1.20 -3.58 16.83
CA VAL A 54 1.03 -5.00 16.44
C VAL A 54 2.26 -5.82 16.82
N ALA A 55 3.46 -5.21 16.84
CA ALA A 55 4.72 -5.91 17.15
C ALA A 55 4.90 -6.24 18.65
N SER A 56 4.20 -5.53 19.55
CA SER A 56 4.35 -5.68 21.01
C SER A 56 3.59 -6.86 21.60
N ARG A 57 2.64 -7.47 20.87
CA ARG A 57 1.80 -8.54 21.42
C ARG A 57 2.48 -9.92 21.48
N SER A 58 3.60 -10.09 20.80
CA SER A 58 4.29 -11.39 20.68
C SER A 58 5.32 -11.68 21.77
N ARG A 59 5.60 -10.73 22.68
CA ARG A 59 6.70 -10.86 23.66
C ARG A 59 6.23 -11.09 25.11
N THR A 60 4.93 -11.08 25.40
CA THR A 60 4.43 -11.18 26.78
C THR A 60 4.01 -12.61 27.18
N THR A 61 3.93 -13.56 26.24
CA THR A 61 3.40 -14.91 26.56
C THR A 61 4.47 -15.96 26.86
N ARG A 62 5.77 -15.64 26.85
CA ARG A 62 6.83 -16.64 27.08
C ARG A 62 7.42 -16.67 28.50
N ASP A 63 7.23 -15.63 29.31
CA ASP A 63 7.81 -15.55 30.66
C ASP A 63 6.90 -16.05 31.80
N ALA A 64 5.77 -16.70 31.49
CA ALA A 64 4.87 -17.28 32.50
C ALA A 64 5.07 -18.79 32.74
N ALA A 65 6.15 -19.38 32.23
CA ALA A 65 6.39 -20.83 32.28
C ALA A 65 7.67 -21.22 33.05
N ALA A 66 8.09 -20.43 34.04
CA ALA A 66 9.23 -20.75 34.90
C ALA A 66 8.90 -20.52 36.37
N ASN A 67 8.08 -21.40 36.96
CA ASN A 67 8.49 -22.05 38.21
C ASN A 67 7.61 -23.29 38.50
N PRO A 68 8.16 -24.52 38.43
CA PRO A 68 7.50 -25.71 38.93
C PRO A 68 7.58 -25.78 40.46
N THR A 69 6.45 -26.16 41.04
CA THR A 69 6.19 -26.69 42.38
C THR A 69 7.40 -27.26 43.13
N SER A 70 7.61 -26.84 44.38
CA SER A 70 8.22 -27.68 45.42
C SER A 70 7.43 -27.57 46.72
N ILE A 71 7.31 -28.75 47.34
CA ILE A 71 6.55 -29.18 48.53
C ILE A 71 6.88 -28.40 49.79
#